data_AF-L8GFU5-F1
#
_entry.id   AF-L8GFU5-F1
#
_cell.length_a   1.000
_cell.length_b   1.000
_cell.length_c   1.000
_cell.angle_alpha   90.00
_cell.angle_beta   90.00
_cell.angle_gamma   90.00
#
_symmetry.space_group_name_H-M   'P 1'
#
loop_
_entity.id
_entity.type
_entity.pdbx_description
1 polymer ?
#
loop_
_entity_poly.entity_id
_entity_poly.type
_entity_poly.pdbx_seq_one_letter_code
_entity_poly.pdbx_strand_id
1 'polypeptide(L)'
;MESTPDQDKGATTQGSPRHVFISASFLHREFRAVPLEVMQSAIFFFGSKRSWGMLTYIFTLDEVFPENERERKESLRQPTRYYAFPEDFKQLILEKEKAGLLYWLKPDQDYRKVSAFLEQIVDPVTGQPYAPLILDDQWWKHTYDRSMARSCPPPDSFRVIHNYKLGDHDYAPTMELLVQSNHNLVPVLSWSDHVKK
;
A
#
# COMPACT_ATOMS: atom_id res chain seq x y z
N MET A 1 38.97 43.75 -2.92
CA MET A 1 38.09 43.05 -3.88
C MET A 1 38.00 41.63 -3.39
N GLU A 2 37.01 41.37 -2.55
CA GLU A 2 36.81 40.11 -1.86
C GLU A 2 35.77 39.34 -2.66
N SER A 3 36.21 38.29 -3.35
CA SER A 3 35.37 37.40 -4.15
C SER A 3 34.71 36.38 -3.24
N THR A 4 33.42 36.53 -3.00
CA THR A 4 32.55 35.53 -2.39
C THR A 4 32.49 34.27 -3.27
N PRO A 5 32.61 33.05 -2.69
CA PRO A 5 32.35 31.84 -3.44
C PRO A 5 30.86 31.58 -3.56
N ASP A 6 30.44 31.27 -4.78
CA ASP A 6 29.12 30.78 -5.16
C ASP A 6 28.68 29.62 -4.26
N GLN A 7 27.52 29.77 -3.62
CA GLN A 7 26.83 28.66 -2.98
C GLN A 7 26.21 27.79 -4.08
N ASP A 8 26.89 26.68 -4.38
CA ASP A 8 26.35 25.58 -5.16
C ASP A 8 25.15 24.99 -4.41
N LYS A 9 23.94 25.46 -4.74
CA LYS A 9 22.69 24.85 -4.31
C LYS A 9 22.58 23.52 -5.03
N GLY A 10 23.09 22.47 -4.39
CA GLY A 10 22.89 21.09 -4.81
C GLY A 10 21.41 20.85 -5.08
N ALA A 11 21.06 20.78 -6.36
CA ALA A 11 19.75 20.36 -6.83
C ALA A 11 19.59 18.89 -6.43
N THR A 12 18.95 18.63 -5.30
CA THR A 12 18.49 17.30 -4.95
C THR A 12 17.56 16.84 -6.06
N THR A 13 17.98 15.84 -6.83
CA THR A 13 17.12 15.11 -7.77
C THR A 13 15.89 14.62 -7.02
N GLN A 14 14.77 15.32 -7.15
CA GLN A 14 13.48 14.91 -6.60
C GLN A 14 13.03 13.65 -7.34
N GLY A 15 12.77 12.56 -6.61
CA GLY A 15 12.31 11.30 -7.18
C GLY A 15 10.86 11.37 -7.68
N SER A 16 10.34 10.25 -8.17
CA SER A 16 8.95 10.15 -8.65
C SER A 16 7.97 9.72 -7.55
N PRO A 17 6.68 10.10 -7.64
CA PRO A 17 5.62 9.55 -6.78
C PRO A 17 5.65 8.02 -6.71
N ARG A 18 5.32 7.46 -5.53
CA ARG A 18 5.31 6.00 -5.34
C ARG A 18 3.92 5.41 -5.57
N HIS A 19 3.91 4.25 -6.21
CA HIS A 19 2.70 3.47 -6.37
C HIS A 19 2.41 2.65 -5.11
N VAL A 20 1.14 2.62 -4.71
CA VAL A 20 0.67 1.82 -3.57
C VAL A 20 -0.31 0.78 -4.06
N PHE A 21 0.11 -0.49 -4.14
CA PHE A 21 -0.77 -1.57 -4.55
C PHE A 21 -1.63 -2.01 -3.38
N ILE A 22 -2.95 -1.82 -3.50
CA ILE A 22 -3.88 -1.99 -2.38
C ILE A 22 -4.49 -3.41 -2.27
N SER A 23 -4.21 -4.29 -3.24
CA SER A 23 -4.79 -5.63 -3.28
C SER A 23 -3.82 -6.67 -3.86
N ALA A 24 -3.47 -7.66 -3.04
CA ALA A 24 -2.60 -8.76 -3.47
C ALA A 24 -3.21 -9.58 -4.61
N SER A 25 -4.53 -9.77 -4.62
CA SER A 25 -5.22 -10.60 -5.62
C SER A 25 -5.28 -9.94 -7.00
N PHE A 26 -5.42 -8.62 -7.05
CA PHE A 26 -5.33 -7.86 -8.30
C PHE A 26 -3.88 -7.76 -8.77
N LEU A 27 -2.95 -7.40 -7.87
CA LEU A 27 -1.54 -7.31 -8.20
C LEU A 27 -1.01 -8.63 -8.75
N HIS A 28 -1.34 -9.75 -8.13
CA HIS A 28 -0.98 -11.09 -8.61
C HIS A 28 -1.35 -11.35 -10.08
N ARG A 29 -2.45 -10.78 -10.58
CA ARG A 29 -2.88 -11.00 -11.98
C ARG A 29 -2.03 -10.20 -12.97
N GLU A 30 -1.43 -9.11 -12.52
CA GLU A 30 -0.87 -8.08 -13.40
C GLU A 30 0.59 -7.72 -13.08
N PHE A 31 1.20 -8.32 -12.04
CA PHE A 31 2.54 -7.93 -11.55
C PHE A 31 3.63 -8.04 -12.62
N ARG A 32 3.48 -8.95 -13.60
CA ARG A 32 4.41 -9.10 -14.72
C ARG A 32 4.29 -7.98 -15.76
N ALA A 33 3.16 -7.27 -15.80
CA ALA A 33 2.93 -6.12 -16.67
C ALA A 33 3.36 -4.80 -16.02
N VAL A 34 3.64 -4.79 -14.71
CA VAL A 34 4.13 -3.62 -14.00
C VAL A 34 5.62 -3.43 -14.33
N PRO A 35 6.05 -2.23 -14.77
CA PRO A 35 7.46 -1.94 -14.98
C PRO A 35 8.31 -2.20 -13.74
N LEU A 36 9.51 -2.74 -13.93
CA LEU A 36 10.39 -3.13 -12.82
C LEU A 36 10.69 -1.96 -11.87
N GLU A 37 10.92 -0.76 -12.40
CA GLU A 37 11.20 0.46 -11.62
C GLU A 37 10.03 0.83 -10.70
N VAL A 38 8.79 0.72 -11.22
CA VAL A 38 7.57 0.92 -10.44
C VAL A 38 7.46 -0.15 -9.38
N MET A 39 7.65 -1.42 -9.76
CA MET A 39 7.55 -2.54 -8.83
C MET A 39 8.57 -2.45 -7.71
N GLN A 40 9.82 -2.05 -7.98
CA GLN A 40 10.89 -1.92 -6.99
C GLN A 40 10.62 -0.83 -5.96
N SER A 41 10.11 0.32 -6.38
CA SER A 41 9.80 1.45 -5.50
C SER A 41 8.44 1.34 -4.80
N ALA A 42 7.52 0.52 -5.32
CA ALA A 42 6.15 0.43 -4.83
C ALA A 42 6.01 -0.03 -3.38
N ILE A 43 4.96 0.46 -2.72
CA ILE A 43 4.48 0.03 -1.41
C ILE A 43 3.30 -0.92 -1.60
N PHE A 44 3.25 -2.00 -0.82
CA PHE A 44 2.14 -2.93 -0.82
C PHE A 44 1.31 -2.73 0.45
N PHE A 45 0.02 -2.45 0.30
CA PHE A 45 -0.88 -2.29 1.43
C PHE A 45 -2.11 -3.18 1.27
N PHE A 46 -2.11 -4.33 1.92
CA PHE A 46 -3.10 -5.37 1.68
C PHE A 46 -4.10 -5.49 2.83
N GLY A 47 -5.40 -5.49 2.49
CA GLY A 47 -6.50 -5.68 3.46
C GLY A 47 -6.64 -7.10 4.01
N SER A 48 -5.79 -8.03 3.57
CA SER A 48 -5.80 -9.45 3.95
C SER A 48 -4.87 -9.73 5.13
N LYS A 49 -4.95 -10.95 5.68
CA LYS A 49 -3.96 -11.45 6.62
C LYS A 49 -2.72 -11.94 5.88
N ARG A 50 -1.56 -11.76 6.51
CA ARG A 50 -0.31 -12.42 6.12
C ARG A 50 -0.53 -13.93 5.92
N SER A 51 -1.08 -14.62 6.90
CA SER A 51 -1.32 -16.08 6.90
C SER A 51 -2.26 -16.61 5.82
N TRP A 52 -3.01 -15.75 5.11
CA TRP A 52 -3.83 -16.19 3.98
C TRP A 52 -3.02 -16.36 2.69
N GLY A 53 -2.03 -15.49 2.49
CA GLY A 53 -1.26 -15.31 1.25
C GLY A 53 -0.43 -16.50 0.80
N MET A 54 0.01 -17.34 1.74
CA MET A 54 0.94 -18.41 1.42
C MET A 54 0.60 -19.67 2.21
N LEU A 55 0.00 -20.66 1.56
CA LEU A 55 0.09 -22.04 2.00
C LEU A 55 1.15 -22.68 1.11
N THR A 56 2.43 -22.44 1.37
CA THR A 56 3.47 -23.17 0.65
C THR A 56 3.88 -24.37 1.50
N TYR A 57 3.62 -25.56 0.96
CA TYR A 57 4.08 -26.83 1.48
C TYR A 57 5.59 -26.92 1.24
N ILE A 58 6.39 -26.11 1.92
CA ILE A 58 7.85 -26.19 1.85
C ILE A 58 8.34 -27.00 3.04
N PHE A 59 8.83 -28.21 2.75
CA PHE A 59 9.46 -29.13 3.70
C PHE A 59 10.85 -28.66 4.20
N THR A 60 11.23 -27.40 3.95
CA THR A 60 12.42 -26.78 4.54
C THR A 60 11.99 -25.75 5.56
N LEU A 61 12.04 -26.22 6.81
CA LEU A 61 12.24 -25.47 8.06
C LEU A 61 12.82 -24.07 7.82
N ASP A 62 11.99 -23.04 7.93
CA ASP A 62 12.07 -22.07 9.05
C ASP A 62 11.22 -20.81 8.80
N GLU A 63 10.69 -20.56 7.60
CA GLU A 63 9.95 -19.33 7.34
C GLU A 63 8.79 -19.49 6.34
N VAL A 64 7.72 -20.24 6.68
CA VAL A 64 6.49 -20.21 5.86
C VAL A 64 5.21 -20.35 6.70
N PHE A 65 4.37 -19.31 6.66
CA PHE A 65 2.89 -19.24 6.68
C PHE A 65 2.08 -20.57 6.65
N PRO A 66 0.76 -20.47 6.95
CA PRO A 66 0.14 -20.39 8.28
C PRO A 66 0.75 -21.33 9.32
N GLU A 67 0.86 -20.85 10.56
CA GLU A 67 1.59 -21.53 11.64
C GLU A 67 0.80 -22.72 12.22
N ASN A 68 -0.50 -22.79 11.94
CA ASN A 68 -1.38 -23.81 12.51
C ASN A 68 -2.54 -24.20 11.58
N GLU A 69 -3.17 -25.34 11.90
CA GLU A 69 -4.26 -25.91 11.10
C GLU A 69 -5.50 -25.00 11.02
N ARG A 70 -5.70 -24.13 12.02
CA ARG A 70 -6.80 -23.17 12.05
C ARG A 70 -6.62 -22.10 10.97
N GLU A 71 -5.44 -21.52 10.87
CA GLU A 71 -5.13 -20.53 9.84
C GLU A 71 -5.16 -21.14 8.42
N ARG A 72 -4.71 -22.38 8.27
CA ARG A 72 -4.86 -23.14 7.01
C ARG A 72 -6.33 -23.27 6.59
N LYS A 73 -7.21 -23.67 7.51
CA LYS A 73 -8.65 -23.77 7.25
C LYS A 73 -9.27 -22.41 6.94
N GLU A 74 -8.80 -21.33 7.56
CA GLU A 74 -9.27 -19.98 7.29
C GLU A 74 -8.85 -19.48 5.90
N SER A 75 -7.59 -19.73 5.50
CA SER A 75 -7.09 -19.40 4.15
C SER A 75 -7.88 -20.12 3.06
N LEU A 76 -8.18 -21.41 3.25
CA LEU A 76 -8.98 -22.20 2.30
C LEU A 76 -10.43 -21.71 2.14
N ARG A 77 -10.97 -20.97 3.12
CA ARG A 77 -12.32 -20.38 3.06
C ARG A 77 -12.35 -19.04 2.32
N GLN A 78 -11.20 -18.45 2.03
CA GLN A 78 -11.16 -17.17 1.32
C GLN A 78 -11.57 -17.36 -0.14
N PRO A 79 -12.33 -16.40 -0.72
CA PRO A 79 -12.74 -16.49 -2.13
C PRO A 79 -11.53 -16.42 -3.08
N THR A 80 -10.48 -15.70 -2.68
CA THR A 80 -9.21 -15.67 -3.39
C THR A 80 -8.39 -16.90 -3.01
N ARG A 81 -7.97 -17.68 -4.01
CA ARG A 81 -7.07 -18.82 -3.85
C ARG A 81 -5.62 -18.36 -3.68
N TYR A 82 -5.32 -17.70 -2.56
CA TYR A 82 -3.99 -17.18 -2.24
C TYR A 82 -2.89 -18.26 -2.29
N TYR A 83 -3.22 -19.49 -1.88
CA TYR A 83 -2.31 -20.65 -1.98
C TYR A 83 -1.85 -20.97 -3.41
N ALA A 84 -2.61 -20.53 -4.42
CA ALA A 84 -2.31 -20.77 -5.83
C ALA A 84 -1.49 -19.64 -6.48
N PHE A 85 -1.01 -18.67 -5.70
CA PHE A 85 -0.06 -17.69 -6.21
C PHE A 85 1.23 -18.37 -6.67
N PRO A 86 1.81 -17.95 -7.81
CA PRO A 86 3.06 -18.48 -8.31
C PRO A 86 4.20 -18.06 -7.38
N GLU A 87 5.26 -18.87 -7.36
CA GLU A 87 6.33 -18.74 -6.37
C GLU A 87 7.13 -17.44 -6.53
N ASP A 88 7.27 -16.95 -7.77
CA ASP A 88 7.91 -15.65 -8.07
C ASP A 88 7.14 -14.48 -7.42
N PHE A 89 5.80 -14.53 -7.43
CA PHE A 89 4.98 -13.52 -6.78
C PHE A 89 5.06 -13.58 -5.25
N LYS A 90 5.14 -14.79 -4.68
CA LYS A 90 5.35 -14.96 -3.23
C LYS A 90 6.71 -14.43 -2.79
N GLN A 91 7.76 -14.73 -3.55
CA GLN A 91 9.10 -14.22 -3.30
C GLN A 91 9.13 -12.69 -3.33
N LEU A 92 8.44 -12.08 -4.30
CA LEU A 92 8.27 -10.62 -4.36
C LEU A 92 7.59 -10.06 -3.09
N ILE A 93 6.55 -10.71 -2.58
CA ILE A 93 5.89 -10.32 -1.33
C ILE A 93 6.86 -10.38 -0.15
N LEU A 94 7.65 -11.46 -0.03
CA LEU A 94 8.65 -11.62 1.02
C LEU A 94 9.74 -10.55 0.96
N GLU A 95 10.23 -10.24 -0.24
CA GLU A 95 11.23 -9.20 -0.46
C GLU A 95 10.70 -7.82 -0.04
N LYS A 96 9.44 -7.53 -0.37
CA LYS A 96 8.78 -6.27 0.02
C LYS A 96 8.55 -6.16 1.51
N GLU A 97 8.19 -7.26 2.16
CA GLU A 97 8.04 -7.33 3.60
C GLU A 97 9.39 -7.11 4.31
N LYS A 98 10.45 -7.79 3.86
CA LYS A 98 11.81 -7.60 4.39
C LYS A 98 12.34 -6.18 4.17
N ALA A 99 11.95 -5.54 3.08
CA ALA A 99 12.30 -4.15 2.77
C ALA A 99 11.49 -3.12 3.57
N GLY A 100 10.51 -3.53 4.39
CA GLY A 100 9.62 -2.60 5.10
C GLY A 100 8.70 -1.83 4.16
N LEU A 101 8.39 -2.38 2.97
CA LEU A 101 7.51 -1.78 1.95
C LEU A 101 6.19 -2.53 1.80
N LEU A 102 5.84 -3.36 2.78
CA LEU A 102 4.60 -4.12 2.79
C LEU A 102 3.92 -4.03 4.15
N TYR A 103 2.63 -3.74 4.15
CA TYR A 103 1.79 -3.79 5.34
C TYR A 103 0.54 -4.63 5.12
N TRP A 104 0.27 -5.54 6.07
CA TRP A 104 -0.97 -6.32 6.13
C TRP A 104 -1.93 -5.68 7.15
N LEU A 105 -3.12 -5.26 6.72
CA LEU A 105 -4.07 -4.61 7.61
C LEU A 105 -4.60 -5.57 8.69
N LYS A 106 -4.81 -6.84 8.34
CA LYS A 106 -5.31 -7.86 9.27
C LYS A 106 -4.14 -8.64 9.89
N PRO A 107 -4.20 -8.95 11.19
CA PRO A 107 -5.41 -8.99 12.03
C PRO A 107 -5.73 -7.68 12.76
N ASP A 108 -4.83 -6.70 12.75
CA ASP A 108 -4.95 -5.51 13.61
C ASP A 108 -6.15 -4.62 13.30
N GLN A 109 -6.45 -4.44 12.01
CA GLN A 109 -7.56 -3.59 11.55
C GLN A 109 -7.46 -2.16 12.11
N ASP A 110 -6.24 -1.64 12.28
CA ASP A 110 -5.98 -0.33 12.87
C ASP A 110 -5.21 0.57 11.90
N TYR A 111 -5.88 1.58 11.36
CA TYR A 111 -5.27 2.54 10.44
C TYR A 111 -4.24 3.46 11.10
N ARG A 112 -4.20 3.57 12.44
CA ARG A 112 -3.13 4.29 13.14
C ARG A 112 -1.79 3.57 12.98
N LYS A 113 -1.80 2.24 12.96
CA LYS A 113 -0.61 1.43 12.66
C LYS A 113 -0.19 1.57 11.20
N VAL A 114 -1.15 1.69 10.28
CA VAL A 114 -0.86 1.99 8.86
C VAL A 114 -0.21 3.37 8.72
N SER A 115 -0.70 4.38 9.45
CA SER A 115 -0.07 5.70 9.52
C SER A 115 1.38 5.60 9.99
N ALA A 116 1.59 4.98 11.14
CA ALA A 116 2.93 4.80 11.71
C ALA A 116 3.88 4.02 10.79
N PHE A 117 3.36 3.06 10.01
CA PHE A 117 4.12 2.35 8.98
C PHE A 117 4.54 3.28 7.84
N LEU A 118 3.63 4.11 7.30
CA LEU A 118 3.96 5.06 6.23
C LEU A 118 4.97 6.11 6.67
N GLU A 119 4.87 6.58 7.91
CA GLU A 119 5.79 7.53 8.53
C GLU A 119 7.22 6.99 8.70
N GLN A 120 7.46 5.69 8.49
CA GLN A 120 8.80 5.11 8.45
C GLN A 120 9.44 5.12 7.06
N ILE A 121 8.66 5.42 6.02
CA ILE A 121 9.09 5.36 4.63
C ILE A 121 9.37 6.78 4.13
N VAL A 122 10.58 6.99 3.62
CA VAL A 122 10.96 8.26 2.99
C VAL A 122 10.26 8.42 1.64
N ASP A 123 9.50 9.51 1.51
CA ASP A 123 8.95 9.99 0.25
C ASP A 123 10.10 10.43 -0.66
N PRO A 124 10.29 9.77 -1.82
CA PRO A 124 11.40 10.09 -2.73
C PRO A 124 11.24 11.47 -3.39
N VAL A 125 10.03 12.05 -3.42
CA VAL A 125 9.77 13.37 -4.01
C VAL A 125 10.25 14.47 -3.06
N THR A 126 9.91 14.37 -1.77
CA THR A 126 10.19 15.41 -0.77
C THR A 126 11.46 15.16 0.03
N GLY A 127 11.97 13.92 0.04
CA GLY A 127 13.10 13.48 0.86
C GLY A 127 12.77 13.38 2.36
N GLN A 128 11.51 13.57 2.75
CA GLN A 128 11.01 13.44 4.12
C GLN A 128 10.17 12.18 4.26
N PRO A 129 9.95 11.65 5.48
CA PRO A 129 8.97 10.59 5.67
C PRO A 129 7.57 11.02 5.22
N TYR A 130 6.73 10.06 4.80
CA TYR A 130 5.34 10.37 4.49
C TYR A 130 4.61 10.96 5.71
N ALA A 131 3.65 11.84 5.44
CA ALA A 131 2.79 12.41 6.46
C ALA A 131 1.86 11.34 7.05
N PRO A 132 1.43 11.51 8.31
CA PRO A 132 0.43 10.64 8.90
C PRO A 132 -0.86 10.62 8.07
N LEU A 133 -1.60 9.52 8.14
CA LEU A 133 -2.91 9.43 7.52
C LEU A 133 -3.87 10.42 8.18
N ILE A 134 -4.73 11.06 7.38
CA ILE A 134 -5.79 11.94 7.86
C ILE A 134 -6.91 11.08 8.46
N LEU A 135 -6.75 10.72 9.73
CA LEU A 135 -7.74 9.96 10.51
C LEU A 135 -8.63 10.90 11.33
N ASP A 136 -9.07 11.99 10.71
CA ASP A 136 -9.86 13.06 11.33
C ASP A 136 -11.24 13.18 10.65
N ASP A 137 -12.28 12.80 11.39
CA ASP A 137 -13.68 12.91 10.97
C ASP A 137 -14.08 14.31 10.52
N GLN A 138 -13.60 15.35 11.20
CA GLN A 138 -13.99 16.73 10.92
C GLN A 138 -13.37 17.19 9.60
N TRP A 139 -12.11 16.83 9.37
CA TRP A 139 -11.46 17.09 8.09
C TRP A 139 -12.21 16.43 6.94
N TRP A 140 -12.58 15.15 7.06
CA TRP A 140 -13.33 14.46 6.01
C TRP A 140 -14.73 15.03 5.80
N LYS A 141 -15.39 15.56 6.83
CA LYS A 141 -16.74 16.15 6.70
C LYS A 141 -16.74 17.55 6.11
N HIS A 142 -15.69 18.33 6.34
CA HIS A 142 -15.70 19.77 6.07
C HIS A 142 -14.67 20.22 5.04
N THR A 143 -13.57 19.49 4.89
CA THR A 143 -12.46 19.86 3.99
C THR A 143 -12.45 19.02 2.72
N TYR A 144 -12.79 17.73 2.82
CA TYR A 144 -12.77 16.83 1.67
C TYR A 144 -13.81 17.27 0.62
N ASP A 145 -13.33 17.66 -0.55
CA ASP A 145 -14.15 17.90 -1.73
C ASP A 145 -14.13 16.67 -2.64
N ARG A 146 -15.30 16.05 -2.78
CA ARG A 146 -15.51 14.88 -3.65
C ARG A 146 -15.19 15.18 -5.12
N SER A 147 -15.27 16.44 -5.55
CA SER A 147 -14.91 16.84 -6.92
C SER A 147 -13.42 16.63 -7.22
N MET A 148 -12.58 16.64 -6.18
CA MET A 148 -11.14 16.45 -6.26
C MET A 148 -10.70 14.99 -6.03
N ALA A 149 -11.66 14.09 -5.86
CA ALA A 149 -11.39 12.69 -5.57
C ALA A 149 -10.67 12.01 -6.74
N ARG A 150 -9.66 11.20 -6.41
CA ARG A 150 -8.83 10.51 -7.41
C ARG A 150 -9.22 9.05 -7.59
N SER A 151 -9.93 8.48 -6.62
CA SER A 151 -10.53 7.15 -6.73
C SER A 151 -11.78 7.17 -7.61
N CYS A 152 -12.07 6.04 -8.27
CA CYS A 152 -13.23 5.90 -9.13
C CYS A 152 -13.95 4.58 -8.82
N PRO A 153 -15.24 4.59 -8.42
CA PRO A 153 -16.05 5.79 -8.15
C PRO A 153 -15.55 6.53 -6.89
N PRO A 154 -15.69 7.87 -6.84
CA PRO A 154 -15.22 8.65 -5.70
C PRO A 154 -16.11 8.40 -4.48
N PRO A 155 -15.54 7.98 -3.33
CA PRO A 155 -16.28 7.71 -2.12
C PRO A 155 -16.79 9.01 -1.50
N ASP A 156 -17.91 8.93 -0.80
CA ASP A 156 -18.32 9.98 0.12
C ASP A 156 -17.44 9.95 1.39
N SER A 157 -17.43 11.07 2.12
CA SER A 157 -16.65 11.20 3.36
C SER A 157 -17.05 10.19 4.43
N PHE A 158 -18.33 9.86 4.55
CA PHE A 158 -18.82 8.88 5.52
C PHE A 158 -18.22 7.49 5.28
N ARG A 159 -18.08 7.07 4.02
CA ARG A 159 -17.45 5.80 3.66
C ARG A 159 -15.97 5.77 3.99
N VAL A 160 -15.24 6.88 3.81
CA VAL A 160 -13.83 6.96 4.23
C VAL A 160 -13.73 6.85 5.75
N ILE A 161 -14.54 7.62 6.48
CA ILE A 161 -14.58 7.61 7.95
C ILE A 161 -14.92 6.22 8.49
N HIS A 162 -15.98 5.61 7.95
CA HIS A 162 -16.40 4.27 8.34
C HIS A 162 -15.28 3.25 8.09
N ASN A 163 -14.65 3.31 6.93
CA ASN A 163 -13.62 2.36 6.52
C ASN A 163 -12.41 2.38 7.48
N TYR A 164 -11.86 3.54 7.82
CA TYR A 164 -10.72 3.58 8.74
C TYR A 164 -11.10 3.31 10.19
N LYS A 165 -12.33 3.62 10.62
CA LYS A 165 -12.79 3.36 11.99
C LYS A 165 -13.06 1.90 12.28
N LEU A 166 -13.64 1.19 11.33
CA LEU A 166 -13.91 -0.24 11.48
C LEU A 166 -12.72 -1.11 11.06
N GLY A 167 -11.68 -0.49 10.49
CA GLY A 167 -10.54 -1.22 9.96
C GLY A 167 -10.92 -2.11 8.78
N ASP A 168 -11.84 -1.61 7.96
CA ASP A 168 -12.20 -2.19 6.67
C ASP A 168 -11.16 -1.82 5.61
N HIS A 169 -11.22 -2.48 4.46
CA HIS A 169 -10.31 -2.25 3.34
C HIS A 169 -11.07 -2.13 2.03
N ASP A 170 -12.15 -1.35 2.05
CA ASP A 170 -12.88 -1.00 0.84
C ASP A 170 -11.96 -0.19 -0.07
N TYR A 171 -11.79 -0.66 -1.31
CA TYR A 171 -10.76 -0.13 -2.20
C TYR A 171 -10.86 1.38 -2.46
N ALA A 172 -12.03 1.90 -2.84
CA ALA A 172 -12.18 3.33 -3.14
C ALA A 172 -11.93 4.22 -1.89
N PRO A 173 -12.58 3.98 -0.73
CA PRO A 173 -12.24 4.66 0.53
C PRO A 173 -10.77 4.59 0.92
N THR A 174 -10.15 3.41 0.83
CA THR A 174 -8.73 3.23 1.18
C THR A 174 -7.82 4.00 0.24
N MET A 175 -8.05 3.95 -1.07
CA MET A 175 -7.29 4.72 -2.06
C MET A 175 -7.42 6.22 -1.82
N GLU A 176 -8.64 6.70 -1.55
CA GLU A 176 -8.88 8.12 -1.30
C GLU A 176 -8.18 8.58 -0.02
N LEU A 177 -8.24 7.78 1.06
CA LEU A 177 -7.52 8.07 2.30
C LEU A 177 -6.01 8.23 2.06
N LEU A 178 -5.40 7.31 1.32
CA LEU A 178 -3.97 7.36 1.02
C LEU A 178 -3.58 8.63 0.25
N VAL A 179 -4.30 8.93 -0.83
CA VAL A 179 -3.92 10.02 -1.74
C VAL A 179 -4.23 11.40 -1.17
N GLN A 180 -5.30 11.55 -0.39
CA GLN A 180 -5.61 12.83 0.28
C GLN A 180 -4.65 13.10 1.44
N SER A 181 -4.19 12.04 2.14
CA SER A 181 -3.19 12.19 3.20
C SER A 181 -1.80 12.48 2.64
N ASN A 182 -1.46 11.88 1.49
CA ASN A 182 -0.15 11.98 0.87
C ASN A 182 -0.30 12.05 -0.66
N HIS A 183 -0.20 13.25 -1.23
CA HIS A 183 -0.43 13.49 -2.66
C HIS A 183 0.60 12.81 -3.59
N ASN A 184 1.76 12.41 -3.05
CA ASN A 184 2.84 11.70 -3.74
C ASN A 184 2.68 10.17 -3.68
N LEU A 185 1.63 9.67 -3.00
CA LEU A 185 1.22 8.28 -3.12
C LEU A 185 0.22 8.15 -4.27
N VAL A 186 0.41 7.13 -5.09
CA VAL A 186 -0.46 6.79 -6.22
C VAL A 186 -1.10 5.44 -5.93
N PRO A 187 -2.29 5.39 -5.34
CA PRO A 187 -2.96 4.12 -5.06
C PRO A 187 -3.35 3.40 -6.35
N VAL A 188 -3.08 2.10 -6.41
CA VAL A 188 -3.35 1.24 -7.56
C VAL A 188 -4.12 0.00 -7.11
N LEU A 189 -5.35 -0.14 -7.63
CA LEU A 189 -6.11 -1.38 -7.53
C LEU A 189 -5.78 -2.33 -8.69
N SER A 190 -5.82 -1.80 -9.91
CA SER A 190 -5.61 -2.51 -11.18
C SER A 190 -4.60 -1.72 -11.99
N TRP A 191 -3.49 -2.35 -12.36
CA TRP A 191 -2.45 -1.75 -13.20
C TRP A 191 -2.98 -1.47 -14.60
N SER A 192 -3.74 -2.40 -15.16
CA SER A 192 -4.31 -2.26 -16.51
C SER A 192 -5.30 -1.09 -16.63
N ASP A 193 -6.05 -0.79 -15.57
CA ASP A 193 -6.93 0.40 -15.54
C ASP A 193 -6.16 1.67 -15.18
N HIS A 194 -5.09 1.54 -14.39
CA HIS A 194 -4.25 2.67 -14.02
C HIS A 194 -3.54 3.28 -15.24
N VAL A 195 -2.99 2.45 -16.14
CA VAL A 195 -2.29 2.93 -17.35
C VAL A 195 -3.21 3.49 -18.44
N LYS A 196 -4.53 3.30 -18.34
CA LYS A 196 -5.52 3.82 -19.31
C LYS A 196 -6.04 5.22 -18.95
N LYS A 197 -5.82 5.67 -17.72
CA LYS A 197 -6.25 6.98 -17.22
C LYS A 197 -5.20 8.03 -17.54
#